data_AF-A0A6J6Y8J7-F1
#
_entry.id   AF-A0A6J6Y8J7-F1
#
_cell.length_a   1.000
_cell.length_b   1.000
_cell.length_c   1.000
_cell.angle_alpha   90.00
_cell.angle_beta   90.00
_cell.angle_gamma   90.00
#
_symmetry.space_group_name_H-M   'P 1'
#
loop_
_entity.id
_entity.type
_entity.pdbx_description
1 polymer ?
#
loop_
_entity_poly.entity_id
_entity_poly.type
_entity_poly.pdbx_seq_one_letter_code
_entity_poly.pdbx_strand_id
1 'polypeptide(L)'
;MEAERGSGVGYALKLAQRAQCLARGITEMRWTFDPMLASNAAFNLVRLGATITSFIPDCYGARTDAFNTGDVTDRVKVLWRLDRPVGAPPLAPDAAGQPLIALADDGPQVARSLSSAQPGAFIPLPDGYHSLRSEHPAAAASWRTATGAAFADCFESKLSIIGYGPLGYVVGEAL
;
A
#
# COMPACT_ATOMS: atom_id res chain seq x y z
N MET A 1 -2.33 11.79 -21.23
CA MET A 1 -3.08 10.57 -21.60
C MET A 1 -3.47 9.87 -20.32
N GLU A 2 -4.69 10.12 -19.86
CA GLU A 2 -5.20 9.71 -18.53
C GLU A 2 -6.52 8.94 -18.67
N ALA A 3 -6.69 8.25 -19.80
CA ALA A 3 -7.99 7.71 -20.24
C ALA A 3 -8.21 6.21 -19.92
N GLU A 4 -7.31 5.53 -19.22
CA GLU A 4 -7.47 4.09 -18.92
C GLU A 4 -7.31 3.72 -17.44
N ARG A 5 -7.47 4.66 -16.51
CA ARG A 5 -7.57 4.31 -15.08
C ARG A 5 -9.03 3.99 -14.76
N GLY A 6 -9.40 2.71 -14.77
CA GLY A 6 -10.72 2.24 -14.31
C GLY A 6 -11.52 1.38 -15.28
N SER A 7 -11.04 1.14 -16.51
CA SER A 7 -11.72 0.35 -17.55
C SER A 7 -11.89 -1.15 -17.24
N GLY A 8 -11.37 -1.63 -16.10
CA GLY A 8 -11.37 -3.05 -15.74
C GLY A 8 -10.32 -3.89 -16.46
N VAL A 9 -9.59 -3.32 -17.44
CA VAL A 9 -8.55 -4.02 -18.23
C VAL A 9 -7.49 -4.65 -17.35
N GLY A 10 -6.95 -3.90 -16.36
CA GLY A 10 -5.93 -4.43 -15.45
C GLY A 10 -6.43 -5.64 -14.63
N TYR A 11 -7.70 -5.66 -14.26
CA TYR A 11 -8.31 -6.79 -13.55
C TYR A 11 -8.51 -7.99 -14.47
N ALA A 12 -9.08 -7.77 -15.65
CA ALA A 12 -9.25 -8.83 -16.65
C ALA A 12 -7.90 -9.46 -17.03
N LEU A 13 -6.86 -8.65 -17.20
CA LEU A 13 -5.50 -9.12 -17.45
C LEU A 13 -4.97 -9.99 -16.30
N LYS A 14 -5.13 -9.55 -15.05
CA LYS A 14 -4.70 -10.34 -13.88
C LYS A 14 -5.45 -11.67 -13.77
N LEU A 15 -6.74 -11.70 -14.10
CA LEU A 15 -7.52 -12.95 -14.15
C LEU A 15 -7.05 -13.88 -15.27
N ALA A 16 -6.73 -13.35 -16.45
CA ALA A 16 -6.16 -14.14 -17.54
C ALA A 16 -4.80 -14.72 -17.16
N GLN A 17 -3.93 -13.92 -16.53
CA GLN A 17 -2.65 -14.38 -15.97
C GLN A 17 -2.86 -15.47 -14.92
N ARG A 18 -3.83 -15.32 -14.00
CA ARG A 18 -4.19 -16.34 -13.01
C ARG A 18 -4.58 -17.66 -13.67
N ALA A 19 -5.46 -17.63 -14.68
CA ALA A 19 -5.89 -18.83 -15.39
C ALA A 19 -4.71 -19.56 -16.07
N GLN A 20 -3.82 -18.79 -16.71
CA GLN A 20 -2.62 -19.34 -17.36
C GLN A 20 -1.63 -19.96 -16.37
N CYS A 21 -1.46 -19.37 -15.18
CA CYS A 21 -0.63 -19.94 -14.12
C CYS A 21 -1.22 -21.25 -13.58
N LEU A 22 -2.52 -21.25 -13.26
CA LEU A 22 -3.19 -22.42 -12.72
C LEU A 22 -3.19 -23.61 -13.69
N ALA A 23 -3.33 -23.36 -15.00
CA ALA A 23 -3.22 -24.38 -16.04
C ALA A 23 -1.84 -25.07 -16.07
N ARG A 24 -0.82 -24.48 -15.42
CA ARG A 24 0.55 -25.01 -15.31
C ARG A 24 0.92 -25.44 -13.90
N GLY A 25 -0.06 -25.54 -12.99
CA GLY A 25 0.18 -25.89 -11.59
C GLY A 25 0.85 -24.78 -10.77
N ILE A 26 0.95 -23.55 -11.30
CA ILE A 26 1.50 -22.41 -10.57
C ILE A 26 0.37 -21.80 -9.73
N THR A 27 0.51 -21.86 -8.41
CA THR A 27 -0.51 -21.43 -7.44
C THR A 27 -0.19 -20.09 -6.77
N GLU A 28 0.96 -19.49 -7.06
CA GLU A 28 1.42 -18.25 -6.43
C GLU A 28 1.93 -17.25 -7.46
N MET A 29 1.62 -15.99 -7.24
CA MET A 29 2.22 -14.87 -7.97
C MET A 29 2.66 -13.79 -6.98
N ARG A 30 3.88 -13.27 -7.16
CA ARG A 30 4.47 -12.23 -6.30
C ARG A 30 4.91 -11.03 -7.12
N TRP A 31 4.69 -9.83 -6.60
CA TRP A 31 5.16 -8.57 -7.19
C TRP A 31 5.23 -7.49 -6.12
N THR A 32 5.71 -6.31 -6.50
CA THR A 32 5.73 -5.13 -5.63
C THR A 32 4.83 -4.03 -6.16
N PHE A 33 4.33 -3.16 -5.28
CA PHE A 33 3.62 -1.93 -5.66
C PHE A 33 3.96 -0.77 -4.72
N ASP A 34 3.65 0.46 -5.14
CA ASP A 34 3.87 1.68 -4.35
C ASP A 34 2.77 1.81 -3.27
N PRO A 35 3.12 1.73 -1.96
CA PRO A 35 2.13 1.78 -0.90
C PRO A 35 1.39 3.13 -0.78
N MET A 36 1.93 4.23 -1.34
CA MET A 36 1.25 5.53 -1.31
C MET A 36 0.03 5.61 -2.24
N LEU A 37 -0.08 4.71 -3.21
CA LEU A 37 -1.16 4.73 -4.18
C LEU A 37 -2.34 3.90 -3.67
N ALA A 38 -3.31 4.56 -3.06
CA ALA A 38 -4.56 3.97 -2.57
C ALA A 38 -5.26 3.08 -3.62
N SER A 39 -5.23 3.48 -4.89
CA SER A 39 -5.77 2.69 -6.00
C SER A 39 -5.03 1.35 -6.20
N ASN A 40 -3.71 1.33 -5.99
CA ASN A 40 -2.95 0.07 -5.99
C ASN A 40 -3.31 -0.78 -4.77
N ALA A 41 -3.45 -0.19 -3.59
CA ALA A 41 -3.84 -0.91 -2.38
C ALA A 41 -5.21 -1.58 -2.56
N ALA A 42 -6.22 -0.82 -3.00
CA ALA A 42 -7.56 -1.32 -3.29
C ALA A 42 -7.54 -2.40 -4.39
N PHE A 43 -6.77 -2.20 -5.46
CA PHE A 43 -6.68 -3.20 -6.52
C PHE A 43 -6.02 -4.51 -6.05
N ASN A 44 -4.84 -4.43 -5.42
CA ASN A 44 -4.06 -5.61 -5.07
C ASN A 44 -4.65 -6.35 -3.86
N LEU A 45 -5.03 -5.62 -2.80
CA LEU A 45 -5.44 -6.22 -1.54
C LEU A 45 -6.94 -6.52 -1.51
N VAL A 46 -7.79 -5.60 -1.99
CA VAL A 46 -9.25 -5.79 -1.92
C VAL A 46 -9.75 -6.55 -3.14
N ARG A 47 -9.44 -6.08 -4.35
CA ARG A 47 -10.04 -6.63 -5.58
C ARG A 47 -9.42 -7.96 -6.03
N LEU A 48 -8.12 -8.15 -5.83
CA LEU A 48 -7.46 -9.44 -6.11
C LEU A 48 -7.42 -10.36 -4.89
N GLY A 49 -7.30 -9.81 -3.67
CA GLY A 49 -7.10 -10.60 -2.46
C GLY A 49 -5.64 -11.03 -2.25
N ALA A 50 -4.67 -10.26 -2.75
CA ALA A 50 -3.26 -10.47 -2.44
C ALA A 50 -2.94 -10.01 -1.01
N THR A 51 -1.94 -10.63 -0.38
CA THR A 51 -1.48 -10.26 0.98
C THR A 51 -0.12 -9.60 0.90
N ILE A 52 0.14 -8.60 1.76
CA ILE A 52 1.48 -8.01 1.89
C ILE A 52 2.36 -8.98 2.67
N THR A 53 3.54 -9.28 2.14
CA THR A 53 4.52 -10.17 2.77
C THR A 53 5.73 -9.45 3.35
N SER A 54 6.06 -8.26 2.85
CA SER A 54 7.19 -7.47 3.36
C SER A 54 7.14 -6.02 2.86
N PHE A 55 7.74 -5.12 3.62
CA PHE A 55 8.09 -3.77 3.21
C PHE A 55 9.53 -3.73 2.69
N ILE A 56 9.79 -2.95 1.65
CA ILE A 56 11.09 -2.77 1.01
C ILE A 56 11.35 -1.27 0.89
N PRO A 57 12.10 -0.68 1.84
CA PRO A 57 12.46 0.73 1.77
C PRO A 57 13.39 0.99 0.59
N ASP A 58 13.22 2.13 -0.07
CA ASP A 58 14.03 2.58 -1.21
C ASP A 58 14.37 1.47 -2.24
N CYS A 59 13.34 0.74 -2.68
CA CYS A 59 13.46 -0.48 -3.50
C CYS A 59 14.28 -0.33 -4.80
N TYR A 60 14.37 0.87 -5.37
CA TYR A 60 15.11 1.17 -6.60
C TYR A 60 16.39 1.98 -6.37
N GLY A 61 16.72 2.32 -5.12
CA GLY A 61 17.91 3.11 -4.78
C GLY A 61 17.86 4.55 -5.29
N ALA A 62 19.00 5.25 -5.19
CA ALA A 62 19.16 6.62 -5.65
C ALA A 62 18.90 6.75 -7.17
N ARG A 63 17.72 7.27 -7.53
CA ARG A 63 17.37 7.59 -8.92
C ARG A 63 17.92 8.95 -9.31
N THR A 64 18.80 8.99 -10.29
CA THR A 64 19.41 10.21 -10.85
C THR A 64 18.67 10.78 -12.06
N ASP A 65 17.47 10.29 -12.39
CA ASP A 65 16.67 10.83 -13.49
C ASP A 65 15.84 12.06 -13.07
N ALA A 66 15.79 13.07 -13.95
CA ALA A 66 15.21 14.39 -13.70
C ALA A 66 13.69 14.40 -13.34
N PHE A 67 13.03 13.25 -13.43
CA PHE A 67 11.61 13.06 -13.09
C PHE A 67 11.38 12.53 -11.68
N ASN A 68 12.40 11.96 -11.02
CA ASN A 68 12.28 11.34 -9.68
C ASN A 68 13.25 11.93 -8.64
N THR A 69 13.85 13.08 -8.91
CA THR A 69 14.75 13.74 -7.96
C THR A 69 14.01 14.02 -6.64
N GLY A 70 14.33 13.24 -5.60
CA GLY A 70 13.83 13.42 -4.23
C GLY A 70 12.73 12.47 -3.74
N ASP A 71 12.23 11.52 -4.55
CA ASP A 71 11.14 10.62 -4.13
C ASP A 71 11.68 9.24 -3.71
N VAL A 72 11.46 8.85 -2.44
CA VAL A 72 11.87 7.53 -1.92
C VAL A 72 11.06 6.43 -2.62
N THR A 73 11.76 5.35 -2.98
CA THR A 73 11.20 4.32 -3.87
C THR A 73 10.61 3.14 -3.14
N ASP A 74 10.00 3.40 -1.99
CA ASP A 74 9.42 2.39 -1.11
C ASP A 74 8.41 1.50 -1.85
N ARG A 75 8.48 0.21 -1.54
CA ARG A 75 7.59 -0.80 -2.10
C ARG A 75 7.10 -1.74 -1.03
N VAL A 76 5.88 -2.23 -1.21
CA VAL A 76 5.40 -3.43 -0.51
C VAL A 76 5.42 -4.60 -1.46
N LYS A 77 5.91 -5.75 -1.00
CA LYS A 77 5.85 -7.02 -1.71
C LYS A 77 4.54 -7.71 -1.36
N VAL A 78 3.85 -8.22 -2.36
CA VAL A 78 2.62 -9.00 -2.19
C VAL A 78 2.74 -10.42 -2.71
N LEU A 79 1.91 -11.29 -2.16
CA LEU A 79 1.65 -12.65 -2.62
C LEU A 79 0.17 -12.79 -2.94
N TRP A 80 -0.14 -13.27 -4.14
CA TRP A 80 -1.48 -13.67 -4.53
C TRP A 80 -1.55 -15.18 -4.67
N ARG A 81 -2.31 -15.82 -3.77
CA ARG A 81 -2.66 -17.24 -3.84
C ARG A 81 -3.71 -17.45 -4.93
N LEU A 82 -3.27 -17.96 -6.06
CA LEU A 82 -4.08 -18.13 -7.26
C LEU A 82 -5.12 -19.24 -7.08
N ASP A 83 -4.85 -20.21 -6.21
CA ASP A 83 -5.73 -21.33 -5.86
C ASP A 83 -6.83 -20.98 -4.83
N ARG A 84 -6.93 -19.71 -4.43
CA ARG A 84 -7.97 -19.20 -3.52
C ARG A 84 -9.02 -18.37 -4.27
N PRO A 85 -10.19 -18.10 -3.65
CA PRO A 85 -11.16 -17.15 -4.19
C PRO A 85 -10.51 -15.80 -4.47
N VAL A 86 -10.94 -15.14 -5.55
CA VAL A 86 -10.48 -13.80 -5.90
C VAL A 86 -11.24 -12.77 -5.07
N GLY A 87 -10.51 -11.81 -4.52
CA GLY A 87 -11.05 -10.76 -3.67
C GLY A 87 -10.84 -11.07 -2.18
N ALA A 88 -10.72 -10.02 -1.39
CA ALA A 88 -10.66 -10.12 0.07
C ALA A 88 -12.03 -9.87 0.69
N PRO A 89 -12.34 -10.47 1.85
CA PRO A 89 -13.47 -10.03 2.65
C PRO A 89 -13.29 -8.55 3.04
N PRO A 90 -14.39 -7.79 3.19
CA PRO A 90 -14.31 -6.42 3.69
C PRO A 90 -13.61 -6.39 5.04
N LEU A 91 -12.60 -5.53 5.16
CA LEU A 91 -11.95 -5.22 6.41
C LEU A 91 -12.37 -3.82 6.81
N ALA A 92 -13.11 -3.73 7.92
CA ALA A 92 -13.21 -2.49 8.65
C ALA A 92 -11.99 -2.46 9.59
N PRO A 93 -11.15 -1.41 9.56
CA PRO A 93 -10.35 -1.13 10.74
C PRO A 93 -11.32 -1.01 11.92
N ASP A 94 -10.91 -1.48 13.09
CA ASP A 94 -11.68 -1.19 14.29
C ASP A 94 -11.82 0.34 14.38
N ALA A 95 -13.03 0.86 14.52
CA ALA A 95 -13.25 2.29 14.67
C ALA A 95 -12.58 2.82 15.96
N ALA A 96 -12.26 1.94 16.92
CA ALA A 96 -11.44 2.22 18.09
C ALA A 96 -9.93 2.16 17.80
N GLY A 97 -9.51 1.68 16.64
CA GLY A 97 -8.12 1.60 16.21
C GLY A 97 -7.49 2.97 16.04
N GLN A 98 -6.21 3.11 16.42
CA GLN A 98 -5.50 4.38 16.34
C GLN A 98 -4.76 4.52 14.99
N PRO A 99 -4.73 5.71 14.39
CA PRO A 99 -3.89 5.96 13.23
C PRO A 99 -2.41 5.90 13.64
N LEU A 100 -1.57 5.32 12.79
CA LEU A 100 -0.11 5.32 12.99
C LEU A 100 0.56 6.58 12.45
N ILE A 101 -0.21 7.48 11.85
CA ILE A 101 0.25 8.76 11.32
C ILE A 101 -0.64 9.88 11.86
N ALA A 102 -0.03 10.91 12.43
CA ALA A 102 -0.72 12.15 12.78
C ALA A 102 -0.44 13.24 11.73
N LEU A 103 -1.42 14.12 11.53
CA LEU A 103 -1.23 15.39 10.84
C LEU A 103 -0.64 16.41 11.83
N ALA A 104 0.32 17.21 11.40
CA ALA A 104 0.80 18.36 12.14
C ALA A 104 -0.06 19.60 11.83
N ASP A 105 -0.14 20.53 12.79
CA ASP A 105 -1.03 21.69 12.74
C ASP A 105 -0.59 22.80 11.76
N ASP A 106 0.60 22.69 11.15
CA ASP A 106 1.30 23.82 10.51
C ASP A 106 1.37 23.76 8.96
N GLY A 107 0.23 23.59 8.29
CA GLY A 107 0.12 23.69 6.82
C GLY A 107 -0.39 22.41 6.13
N PRO A 108 -0.30 22.28 4.79
CA PRO A 108 -0.94 21.18 4.06
C PRO A 108 -0.43 19.83 4.55
N GLN A 109 -1.23 19.18 5.41
CA GLN A 109 -1.15 17.78 5.83
C GLN A 109 0.29 17.24 6.03
N VAL A 110 1.12 17.91 6.82
CA VAL A 110 2.43 17.34 7.20
C VAL A 110 2.17 16.12 8.09
N ALA A 111 2.67 14.95 7.70
CA ALA A 111 2.44 13.69 8.36
C ALA A 111 3.65 13.27 9.20
N ARG A 112 3.40 12.76 10.41
CA ARG A 112 4.41 12.17 11.29
C ARG A 112 3.98 10.78 11.75
N SER A 113 4.91 9.83 11.75
CA SER A 113 4.66 8.50 12.34
C SER A 113 4.56 8.62 13.88
N LEU A 114 3.65 7.87 14.49
CA LEU A 114 3.39 7.89 15.93
C LEU A 114 4.08 6.78 16.72
N SER A 115 4.75 5.82 16.08
CA SER A 115 5.51 4.71 16.71
C SER A 115 4.74 3.98 17.83
N SER A 116 3.62 3.36 17.46
CA SER A 116 2.80 2.57 18.38
C SER A 116 1.97 1.53 17.63
N ALA A 117 2.59 0.81 16.68
CA ALA A 117 1.91 -0.24 15.95
C ALA A 117 1.36 -1.33 16.91
N GLN A 118 0.06 -1.61 16.79
CA GLN A 118 -0.67 -2.62 17.55
C GLN A 118 -1.71 -3.25 16.61
N PRO A 119 -2.13 -4.50 16.82
CA PRO A 119 -3.27 -5.06 16.11
C PRO A 119 -4.50 -4.15 16.22
N GLY A 120 -5.19 -3.93 15.10
CA GLY A 120 -6.34 -3.02 15.00
C GLY A 120 -6.00 -1.57 14.66
N ALA A 121 -4.74 -1.14 14.77
CA ALA A 121 -4.29 0.16 14.27
C ALA A 121 -4.33 0.23 12.74
N PHE A 122 -4.18 1.44 12.18
CA PHE A 122 -4.15 1.61 10.73
C PHE A 122 -3.14 2.65 10.23
N ILE A 123 -2.64 2.47 9.01
CA ILE A 123 -1.77 3.42 8.31
C ILE A 123 -2.64 4.19 7.31
N PRO A 124 -3.01 5.45 7.59
CA PRO A 124 -3.78 6.26 6.66
C PRO A 124 -2.94 6.68 5.46
N LEU A 125 -3.62 7.03 4.37
CA LEU A 125 -3.01 7.63 3.18
C LEU A 125 -3.65 8.99 2.92
N PRO A 126 -2.93 9.95 2.30
CA PRO A 126 -3.53 11.21 1.91
C PRO A 126 -4.53 10.99 0.78
N ASP A 127 -5.59 11.80 0.78
CA ASP A 127 -6.50 11.88 -0.34
C ASP A 127 -5.74 12.42 -1.57
N GLY A 128 -5.77 11.67 -2.67
CA GLY A 128 -5.19 12.14 -3.93
C GLY A 128 -3.67 12.40 -3.88
N TYR A 129 -2.88 11.41 -3.47
CA TYR A 129 -1.41 11.51 -3.40
C TYR A 129 -0.73 12.12 -4.66
N HIS A 130 -1.23 11.84 -5.86
CA HIS A 130 -0.69 12.43 -7.10
C HIS A 130 -0.85 13.96 -7.15
N SER A 131 -2.02 14.48 -6.79
CA SER A 131 -2.26 15.92 -6.69
C SER A 131 -1.41 16.53 -5.59
N LEU A 132 -1.37 15.89 -4.41
CA LEU A 132 -0.52 16.33 -3.30
C LEU A 132 0.95 16.44 -3.71
N ARG A 133 1.47 15.46 -4.46
CA ARG A 133 2.85 15.46 -4.98
C ARG A 133 3.10 16.59 -5.98
N SER A 134 2.10 16.97 -6.79
CA SER A 134 2.23 18.04 -7.77
C SER A 134 2.13 19.43 -7.13
N GLU A 135 1.20 19.61 -6.19
CA GLU A 135 0.84 20.92 -5.63
C GLU A 135 1.61 21.25 -4.36
N HIS A 136 1.92 20.23 -3.54
CA HIS A 136 2.56 20.36 -2.24
C HIS A 136 3.67 19.29 -2.04
N PRO A 137 4.77 19.34 -2.83
CA PRO A 137 5.78 18.28 -2.84
C PRO A 137 6.42 18.01 -1.47
N ALA A 138 6.60 19.05 -0.63
CA ALA A 138 7.12 18.88 0.72
C ALA A 138 6.16 18.08 1.62
N ALA A 139 4.85 18.31 1.50
CA ALA A 139 3.84 17.55 2.21
C ALA A 139 3.80 16.10 1.71
N ALA A 140 3.85 15.88 0.39
CA ALA A 140 3.91 14.55 -0.19
C ALA A 140 5.15 13.75 0.27
N ALA A 141 6.30 14.40 0.39
CA ALA A 141 7.51 13.80 0.93
C ALA A 141 7.35 13.43 2.41
N SER A 142 6.75 14.32 3.22
CA SER A 142 6.45 14.04 4.62
C SER A 142 5.51 12.83 4.79
N TRP A 143 4.46 12.72 3.97
CA TRP A 143 3.59 11.55 3.94
C TRP A 143 4.31 10.26 3.57
N ARG A 144 5.20 10.30 2.57
CA ARG A 144 6.02 9.13 2.21
C ARG A 144 6.88 8.69 3.40
N THR A 145 7.61 9.63 4.00
CA THR A 145 8.47 9.34 5.16
C THR A 145 7.67 8.75 6.32
N ALA A 146 6.51 9.34 6.66
CA ALA A 146 5.65 8.84 7.73
C ALA A 146 5.07 7.45 7.42
N THR A 147 4.65 7.22 6.17
CA THR A 147 4.12 5.93 5.72
C THR A 147 5.20 4.86 5.74
N GLY A 148 6.39 5.14 5.21
CA GLY A 148 7.52 4.23 5.25
C GLY A 148 7.93 3.87 6.67
N ALA A 149 7.99 4.86 7.57
CA ALA A 149 8.26 4.62 8.99
C ALA A 149 7.16 3.77 9.67
N ALA A 150 5.88 4.00 9.37
CA ALA A 150 4.78 3.20 9.92
C ALA A 150 4.81 1.75 9.42
N PHE A 151 5.10 1.52 8.13
CA PHE A 151 5.30 0.16 7.61
C PHE A 151 6.50 -0.52 8.26
N ALA A 152 7.64 0.17 8.39
CA ALA A 152 8.84 -0.36 9.04
C ALA A 152 8.54 -0.77 10.50
N ASP A 153 7.93 0.12 11.28
CA ASP A 153 7.53 -0.14 12.67
C ASP A 153 6.62 -1.38 12.79
N CYS A 154 5.63 -1.53 11.90
CA CYS A 154 4.78 -2.72 11.87
C CYS A 154 5.59 -4.01 11.69
N PHE A 155 6.46 -4.07 10.66
CA PHE A 155 7.22 -5.28 10.36
C PHE A 155 8.31 -5.58 11.40
N GLU A 156 8.98 -4.55 11.93
CA GLU A 156 9.97 -4.68 13.00
C GLU A 156 9.34 -5.17 14.31
N SER A 157 8.11 -4.72 14.59
CA SER A 157 7.28 -5.18 15.71
C SER A 157 6.64 -6.55 15.49
N LYS A 158 6.98 -7.26 14.39
CA LYS A 158 6.40 -8.56 14.00
C LYS A 158 4.88 -8.53 13.86
N LEU A 159 4.33 -7.40 13.44
CA LEU A 159 2.94 -7.26 13.04
C LEU A 159 2.82 -7.43 11.54
N SER A 160 1.59 -7.64 11.08
CA SER A 160 1.29 -7.77 9.65
C SER A 160 0.32 -6.68 9.19
N ILE A 161 0.30 -6.46 7.87
CA ILE A 161 -0.75 -5.68 7.23
C ILE A 161 -1.76 -6.66 6.65
N ILE A 162 -2.91 -6.77 7.31
CA ILE A 162 -3.94 -7.78 7.01
C ILE A 162 -4.86 -7.38 5.85
N GLY A 163 -4.82 -6.10 5.45
CA GLY A 163 -5.46 -5.63 4.22
C GLY A 163 -5.62 -4.13 4.17
N TYR A 164 -6.65 -3.67 3.44
CA TYR A 164 -6.89 -2.26 3.17
C TYR A 164 -8.39 -1.96 3.24
N GLY A 165 -8.74 -0.90 3.98
CA GLY A 165 -10.11 -0.49 4.24
C GLY A 165 -10.30 1.03 4.16
N PRO A 166 -11.44 1.55 4.60
CA PRO A 166 -11.80 2.98 4.45
C PRO A 166 -10.81 3.96 5.07
N LEU A 167 -10.12 3.58 6.15
CA LEU A 167 -9.14 4.45 6.84
C LEU A 167 -7.69 4.21 6.40
N GLY A 168 -7.43 3.23 5.51
CA GLY A 168 -6.08 2.89 5.05
C GLY A 168 -5.71 1.40 5.25
N TYR A 169 -4.41 1.14 5.40
CA TYR A 169 -3.91 -0.21 5.65
C TYR A 169 -4.21 -0.64 7.09
N VAL A 170 -4.74 -1.85 7.27
CA VAL A 170 -5.12 -2.37 8.60
C VAL A 170 -3.99 -3.23 9.15
N VAL A 171 -3.58 -2.97 10.38
CA VAL A 171 -2.55 -3.72 11.10
C VAL A 171 -3.21 -4.87 11.86
N GLY A 172 -2.60 -6.06 11.80
CA GLY A 172 -3.02 -7.23 12.55
C GLY A 172 -1.85 -8.02 13.09
N GLU A 173 -2.15 -9.15 13.73
CA GLU A 173 -1.14 -10.09 14.21
C GLU A 173 -0.37 -10.71 13.04
N ALA A 174 0.88 -11.14 13.26
CA ALA A 174 1.59 -11.95 12.27
C ALA A 174 0.87 -13.29 12.04
N LEU A 175 0.88 -13.73 10.78
CA LEU A 175 0.38 -15.04 10.35
C LEU A 175 1.33 -16.18 10.75
#